data_AF-A0AB39ZRV1-F1
#
_entry.id   AF-A0AB39ZRV1-F1
#
_cell.length_a   1.000
_cell.length_b   1.000
_cell.length_c   1.000
_cell.angle_alpha   90.00
_cell.angle_beta   90.00
_cell.angle_gamma   90.00
#
_symmetry.space_group_name_H-M   'P 1'
#
loop_
_entity.id
_entity.type
_entity.pdbx_description
1 polymer ?
#
loop_
_entity_poly.entity_id
_entity_poly.type
_entity_poly.pdbx_seq_one_letter_code
_entity_poly.pdbx_strand_id
1 'polypeptide(L)'
;MRATLALTLLLSCLTGILSQKKLDASVSKALVEGCMKENGVTLQDIEDLQSGKVKPEDAKDNVKCSTQCILVKSGFMDSTGKLLTDKVRAHYANTKFSDAVEKDLEKCSQVKGENACDTAFKILGCFQGVE
;
A
#
# COMPACT_ATOMS: atom_id res chain seq x y z
N MET A 1 12.74 5.36 41.43
CA MET A 1 11.45 5.97 41.05
C MET A 1 11.50 6.90 39.83
N ARG A 2 12.67 7.35 39.34
CA ARG A 2 12.78 8.07 38.04
C ARG A 2 13.07 7.14 36.85
N ALA A 3 13.73 6.00 37.07
CA ALA A 3 14.01 5.02 36.02
C ALA A 3 12.80 4.19 35.57
N THR A 4 11.76 4.09 36.41
CA THR A 4 10.51 3.38 36.09
C THR A 4 9.58 4.17 35.17
N LEU A 5 9.68 5.51 35.17
CA LEU A 5 8.87 6.40 34.30
C LEU A 5 9.43 6.50 32.87
N ALA A 6 10.73 6.27 32.68
CA ALA A 6 11.34 6.23 31.35
C ALA A 6 11.01 4.93 30.61
N LEU A 7 10.85 3.82 31.34
CA LEU A 7 10.57 2.51 30.75
C LEU A 7 9.10 2.37 30.31
N THR A 8 8.17 3.06 30.96
CA THR A 8 6.76 3.12 30.53
C THR A 8 6.54 4.04 29.33
N LEU A 9 7.41 5.05 29.11
CA LEU A 9 7.34 5.94 27.95
C LEU A 9 7.88 5.32 26.65
N LEU A 10 8.75 4.30 26.76
CA LEU A 10 9.24 3.53 25.61
C LEU A 10 8.26 2.44 25.15
N LEU A 11 7.40 1.93 26.05
CA LEU A 11 6.37 0.95 25.69
C LEU A 11 5.12 1.58 25.03
N SER A 12 4.90 2.89 25.18
CA SER A 12 3.75 3.57 24.54
C SER A 12 4.02 4.00 23.09
N CYS A 13 5.25 3.91 22.59
CA CYS A 13 5.57 4.17 21.18
C CYS A 13 5.45 2.93 20.28
N LEU A 14 5.32 1.72 20.83
CA LEU A 14 5.24 0.48 20.03
C LEU A 14 3.80 0.06 19.70
N THR A 15 2.79 0.65 20.34
CA THR A 15 1.37 0.42 19.98
C THR A 15 0.77 1.57 19.16
N GLY A 16 1.53 2.64 18.92
CA GLY A 16 1.10 3.80 18.13
C GLY A 16 1.03 3.58 16.61
N ILE A 17 1.45 2.42 16.09
CA ILE A 17 1.43 2.12 14.64
C ILE A 17 0.17 1.33 14.23
N LEU A 18 -0.69 0.90 15.18
CA LEU A 18 -1.82 0.03 14.86
C LEU A 18 -3.02 0.72 14.15
N SER A 19 -2.96 2.01 13.82
CA SER A 19 -4.14 2.72 13.28
C SER A 19 -3.84 3.65 12.11
N GLN A 20 -3.04 3.22 11.12
CA GLN A 20 -3.12 3.78 9.76
C GLN A 20 -2.93 2.70 8.68
N LYS A 21 -3.65 1.57 8.75
CA LYS A 21 -4.01 0.86 7.51
C LYS A 21 -5.08 1.69 6.78
N LYS A 22 -4.69 2.85 6.26
CA LYS A 22 -5.55 3.62 5.35
C LYS A 22 -5.48 2.93 4.01
N LEU A 23 -6.27 1.88 3.86
CA LEU A 23 -6.93 1.74 2.56
C LEU A 23 -7.66 3.07 2.37
N ASP A 24 -7.27 3.84 1.36
CA ASP A 24 -7.88 5.13 1.08
C ASP A 24 -9.41 4.96 1.12
N ALA A 25 -10.10 5.84 1.85
CA ALA A 25 -11.56 5.87 1.89
C ALA A 25 -12.20 5.97 0.49
N SER A 26 -11.41 6.35 -0.53
CA SER A 26 -11.81 6.37 -1.93
C SER A 26 -11.80 5.01 -2.63
N VAL A 27 -11.06 4.03 -2.11
CA VAL A 27 -11.02 2.67 -2.64
C VAL A 27 -12.04 1.84 -1.87
N SER A 28 -13.14 1.49 -2.53
CA SER A 28 -14.21 0.73 -1.87
C SER A 28 -13.73 -0.68 -1.48
N LYS A 29 -14.18 -1.16 -0.32
CA LYS A 29 -13.94 -2.53 0.13
C LYS A 29 -14.34 -3.57 -0.92
N ALA A 30 -15.47 -3.35 -1.60
CA ALA A 30 -15.96 -4.23 -2.65
C ALA A 30 -15.01 -4.31 -3.87
N LEU A 31 -14.34 -3.22 -4.23
CA LEU A 31 -13.35 -3.21 -5.30
C LEU A 31 -12.12 -4.03 -4.92
N VAL A 32 -11.62 -3.88 -3.69
CA VAL A 32 -10.51 -4.68 -3.17
C VAL A 32 -10.86 -6.17 -3.13
N GLU A 33 -11.98 -6.52 -2.51
CA GLU A 33 -12.45 -7.91 -2.42
C GLU A 33 -12.66 -8.52 -3.81
N GLY A 34 -13.19 -7.74 -4.76
CA GLY A 34 -13.36 -8.15 -6.15
C GLY A 34 -12.03 -8.47 -6.83
N CYS A 35 -11.02 -7.60 -6.69
CA CYS A 35 -9.69 -7.84 -7.26
C CYS A 35 -8.95 -8.99 -6.60
N MET A 36 -9.07 -9.16 -5.28
CA MET A 36 -8.52 -10.31 -4.58
C MET A 36 -9.14 -11.62 -5.09
N LYS A 37 -10.47 -11.65 -5.24
CA LYS A 37 -11.18 -12.81 -5.78
C LYS A 37 -10.79 -13.10 -7.23
N GLU A 38 -10.73 -12.08 -8.08
CA GLU A 38 -10.38 -12.20 -9.50
C GLU A 38 -8.98 -12.79 -9.71
N ASN A 39 -8.04 -12.47 -8.82
CA ASN A 39 -6.67 -12.96 -8.89
C ASN A 39 -6.41 -14.22 -8.05
N GLY A 40 -7.42 -14.76 -7.36
CA GLY A 40 -7.25 -15.95 -6.52
C GLY A 40 -6.37 -15.72 -5.30
N VAL A 41 -6.43 -14.53 -4.69
CA VAL A 41 -5.75 -14.23 -3.43
C VAL A 41 -6.47 -14.96 -2.29
N THR A 42 -5.73 -15.75 -1.52
CA THR A 42 -6.27 -16.46 -0.37
C THR A 42 -6.09 -15.63 0.90
N LEU A 43 -6.84 -15.97 1.96
CA LEU A 43 -6.66 -15.36 3.27
C LEU A 43 -5.24 -15.60 3.80
N GLN A 44 -4.71 -16.82 3.61
CA GLN A 44 -3.36 -17.17 4.05
C GLN A 44 -2.28 -16.32 3.38
N ASP A 45 -2.44 -15.98 2.10
CA ASP A 45 -1.48 -15.10 1.40
C ASP A 45 -1.37 -13.73 2.08
N ILE A 46 -2.50 -13.19 2.53
CA ILE A 46 -2.55 -11.91 3.23
C ILE A 46 -2.01 -12.04 4.66
N GLU A 47 -2.38 -13.09 5.38
CA GLU A 47 -1.90 -13.34 6.75
C GLU A 47 -0.39 -13.57 6.80
N ASP A 48 0.17 -14.29 5.84
CA ASP A 48 1.60 -14.55 5.74
C ASP A 48 2.39 -13.25 5.50
N LEU A 49 1.88 -12.35 4.64
CA LEU A 49 2.48 -11.02 4.44
C LEU A 49 2.34 -10.13 5.68
N GLN A 50 1.17 -10.12 6.31
CA GLN A 50 0.91 -9.27 7.49
C GLN A 50 1.68 -9.70 8.73
N SER A 51 1.92 -11.01 8.88
CA SER A 51 2.73 -11.57 9.96
C SER A 51 4.23 -11.47 9.70
N GLY A 52 4.64 -11.09 8.48
CA GLY A 52 6.05 -11.09 8.07
C GLY A 52 6.62 -12.49 7.81
N LYS A 53 5.78 -13.52 7.79
CA LYS A 53 6.18 -14.89 7.41
C LYS A 53 6.63 -14.96 5.95
N VAL A 54 6.00 -14.15 5.10
CA VAL A 54 6.45 -13.87 3.73
C VAL A 54 6.88 -12.41 3.69
N LYS A 55 8.09 -12.14 3.20
CA LYS A 55 8.55 -10.77 3.01
C LYS A 55 7.96 -10.16 1.74
N PRO A 56 7.83 -8.83 1.63
CA PRO A 56 7.27 -8.18 0.44
C PRO A 56 7.94 -8.60 -0.88
N GLU A 57 9.26 -8.77 -0.89
CA GLU A 57 10.00 -9.20 -2.07
C GLU A 57 9.58 -10.60 -2.58
N ASP A 58 9.14 -11.46 -1.65
CA ASP A 58 8.71 -12.84 -1.89
C ASP A 58 7.19 -12.97 -2.05
N ALA A 59 6.46 -11.84 -2.16
CA ALA A 59 5.03 -11.86 -2.35
C ALA A 59 4.64 -12.62 -3.62
N LYS A 60 3.60 -13.45 -3.53
CA LYS A 60 3.09 -14.23 -4.66
C LYS A 60 2.50 -13.32 -5.74
N ASP A 61 2.57 -13.77 -6.99
CA ASP A 61 2.08 -13.02 -8.16
C ASP A 61 0.59 -12.68 -8.08
N ASN A 62 -0.25 -13.56 -7.51
CA ASN A 62 -1.67 -13.28 -7.31
C ASN A 62 -1.89 -12.04 -6.42
N VAL A 63 -1.08 -11.86 -5.38
CA VAL A 63 -1.14 -10.68 -4.51
C VAL A 63 -0.68 -9.45 -5.28
N LYS A 64 0.46 -9.53 -5.97
CA LYS A 64 1.01 -8.43 -6.79
C LYS A 64 0.00 -7.98 -7.85
N CYS A 65 -0.60 -8.92 -8.58
CA CYS A 65 -1.59 -8.63 -9.61
C CYS A 65 -2.92 -8.12 -9.04
N SER A 66 -3.31 -8.54 -7.83
CA SER A 66 -4.45 -7.94 -7.15
C SER A 66 -4.22 -6.45 -6.85
N THR A 67 -3.00 -6.04 -6.52
CA THR A 67 -2.62 -4.64 -6.37
C THR A 67 -2.74 -3.87 -7.69
N GLN A 68 -2.25 -4.43 -8.80
CA GLN A 68 -2.44 -3.82 -10.12
C GLN A 68 -3.94 -3.67 -10.46
N CYS A 69 -4.73 -4.72 -10.25
CA CYS A 69 -6.17 -4.68 -10.48
C CYS A 69 -6.85 -3.52 -9.73
N ILE A 70 -6.49 -3.32 -8.46
CA ILE A 70 -7.02 -2.23 -7.64
C ILE A 70 -6.65 -0.88 -8.26
N LEU A 71 -5.37 -0.65 -8.55
CA LEU A 71 -4.90 0.63 -9.10
C LEU A 71 -5.50 0.94 -10.47
N VAL A 72 -5.65 -0.07 -11.34
CA VAL A 72 -6.27 0.07 -12.65
C VAL A 72 -7.75 0.40 -12.52
N LYS A 73 -8.52 -0.36 -11.72
CA LYS A 73 -9.96 -0.13 -11.55
C LYS A 73 -10.26 1.17 -10.80
N SER A 74 -9.35 1.66 -9.96
CA SER A 74 -9.41 2.99 -9.35
C SER A 74 -9.02 4.13 -10.31
N GLY A 75 -8.51 3.83 -11.52
CA GLY A 75 -8.10 4.84 -12.50
C GLY A 75 -6.76 5.52 -12.16
N PHE A 76 -5.96 4.92 -11.30
CA PHE A 76 -4.65 5.43 -10.87
C PHE A 76 -3.47 4.81 -11.63
N MET A 77 -3.70 3.74 -12.38
CA MET A 77 -2.68 3.06 -13.16
C MET A 77 -3.28 2.56 -14.48
N ASP A 78 -2.48 2.48 -15.53
CA ASP A 78 -2.89 1.81 -16.77
C ASP A 78 -2.51 0.31 -16.79
N SER A 79 -2.97 -0.42 -17.80
CA SER A 79 -2.70 -1.86 -17.92
C SER A 79 -1.22 -2.21 -18.10
N THR A 80 -0.38 -1.24 -18.47
CA THR A 80 1.07 -1.43 -18.64
C THR A 80 1.86 -1.25 -17.35
N GLY A 81 1.18 -0.86 -16.26
CA GLY A 81 1.81 -0.59 -14.96
C GLY A 81 2.31 0.85 -14.81
N LYS A 82 1.94 1.76 -15.71
CA LYS A 82 2.28 3.19 -15.55
C LYS A 82 1.29 3.85 -14.61
N LEU A 83 1.82 4.41 -13.51
CA LEU A 83 1.05 5.24 -12.60
C LEU A 83 0.58 6.52 -13.31
N LEU A 84 -0.69 6.82 -13.17
CA LEU A 84 -1.33 8.02 -13.70
C LEU A 84 -1.26 9.13 -12.65
N THR A 85 -0.05 9.67 -12.45
CA THR A 85 0.28 10.65 -11.39
C THR A 85 -0.71 11.82 -11.35
N ASP A 86 -1.12 12.35 -12.50
CA ASP A 86 -2.06 13.48 -12.57
C ASP A 86 -3.46 13.11 -12.07
N LYS A 87 -3.89 11.85 -12.28
CA LYS A 87 -5.17 11.35 -11.76
C LYS A 87 -5.11 11.17 -10.25
N VAL A 88 -4.00 10.63 -9.74
CA VAL A 88 -3.76 10.51 -8.30
C VAL A 88 -3.76 11.90 -7.66
N ARG A 89 -2.96 12.84 -8.17
CA ARG A 89 -2.89 14.21 -7.65
C ARG A 89 -4.26 14.90 -7.65
N ALA A 90 -4.99 14.84 -8.77
CA ALA A 90 -6.32 15.46 -8.88
C ALA A 90 -7.32 14.88 -7.87
N HIS A 91 -7.24 13.57 -7.62
CA HIS A 91 -8.11 12.88 -6.67
C HIS A 91 -7.90 13.35 -5.22
N TYR A 92 -6.65 13.64 -4.83
CA TYR A 92 -6.31 14.04 -3.46
C TYR A 92 -6.16 15.56 -3.24
N ALA A 93 -6.23 16.38 -4.29
CA ALA A 93 -5.93 17.82 -4.26
C ALA A 93 -6.65 18.63 -3.17
N ASN A 94 -7.88 18.25 -2.81
CA ASN A 94 -8.69 18.95 -1.80
C ASN A 94 -8.81 18.18 -0.48
N THR A 95 -7.93 17.20 -0.25
CA THR A 95 -7.91 16.39 0.96
C THR A 95 -6.75 16.81 1.85
N LYS A 96 -6.82 16.47 3.14
CA LYS A 96 -5.69 16.62 4.09
C LYS A 96 -4.45 15.80 3.72
N PHE A 97 -4.52 14.98 2.67
CA PHE A 97 -3.44 14.11 2.21
C PHE A 97 -2.69 14.67 1.00
N SER A 98 -3.11 15.79 0.41
CA SER A 98 -2.53 16.35 -0.82
C SER A 98 -0.99 16.45 -0.74
N ASP A 99 -0.44 17.06 0.32
CA ASP A 99 1.00 17.25 0.46
C ASP A 99 1.77 15.93 0.65
N ALA A 100 1.17 14.95 1.33
CA ALA A 100 1.79 13.65 1.52
C ALA A 100 1.81 12.88 0.18
N VAL A 101 0.69 12.90 -0.53
CA VAL A 101 0.56 12.28 -1.85
C VAL A 101 1.53 12.90 -2.84
N GLU A 102 1.73 14.22 -2.85
CA GLU A 102 2.69 14.84 -3.77
C GLU A 102 4.12 14.35 -3.52
N LYS A 103 4.54 14.29 -2.24
CA LYS A 103 5.87 13.76 -1.87
C LYS A 103 6.04 12.30 -2.24
N ASP A 104 5.00 11.50 -2.02
CA ASP A 104 4.99 10.10 -2.39
C ASP A 104 5.07 9.92 -3.91
N LEU A 105 4.35 10.73 -4.68
CA LEU A 105 4.41 10.73 -6.15
C LEU A 105 5.80 11.12 -6.66
N GLU A 106 6.44 12.14 -6.08
CA GLU A 106 7.81 12.52 -6.40
C GLU A 106 8.80 11.37 -6.15
N LYS A 107 8.66 10.68 -5.01
CA LYS A 107 9.56 9.59 -4.62
C LYS A 107 9.32 8.29 -5.38
N CYS A 108 8.07 7.87 -5.52
CA CYS A 108 7.71 6.50 -5.85
C CYS A 108 7.16 6.29 -7.26
N SER A 109 6.76 7.35 -7.98
CA SER A 109 6.11 7.21 -9.30
C SER A 109 6.98 6.56 -10.38
N GLN A 110 8.31 6.60 -10.19
CA GLN A 110 9.28 6.04 -11.13
C GLN A 110 9.67 4.60 -10.80
N VAL A 111 9.18 4.03 -9.68
CA VAL A 111 9.47 2.65 -9.31
C VAL A 111 9.00 1.70 -10.42
N LYS A 112 9.84 0.72 -10.75
CA LYS A 112 9.57 -0.32 -11.75
C LYS A 112 9.81 -1.70 -11.15
N GLY A 113 8.91 -2.61 -11.51
CA GLY A 113 9.06 -4.04 -11.27
C GLY A 113 9.38 -4.80 -12.55
N GLU A 114 9.43 -6.12 -12.44
CA GLU A 114 9.69 -7.03 -13.56
C GLU A 114 8.55 -7.04 -14.58
N ASN A 115 7.33 -6.75 -14.12
CA ASN A 115 6.12 -6.65 -14.93
C ASN A 115 5.15 -5.63 -14.30
N ALA A 116 3.96 -5.47 -14.88
CA ALA A 116 2.97 -4.50 -14.41
C ALA A 116 2.45 -4.82 -12.99
N CYS A 117 2.28 -6.10 -12.65
CA CYS A 117 1.86 -6.52 -11.31
C CYS A 117 2.94 -6.18 -10.27
N ASP A 118 4.18 -6.54 -10.55
CA ASP A 118 5.33 -6.26 -9.68
C ASP A 118 5.57 -4.75 -9.54
N THR A 119 5.40 -3.98 -10.62
CA THR A 119 5.46 -2.52 -10.59
C THR A 119 4.39 -1.93 -9.67
N ALA A 120 3.14 -2.39 -9.79
CA ALA A 120 2.05 -1.94 -8.93
C ALA A 120 2.31 -2.23 -7.45
N PHE A 121 2.78 -3.43 -7.16
CA PHE A 121 3.09 -3.86 -5.79
C PHE A 121 4.23 -3.05 -5.17
N LYS A 122 5.32 -2.82 -5.91
CA LYS A 122 6.46 -2.03 -5.45
C LYS A 122 6.12 -0.55 -5.25
N ILE A 123 5.33 0.05 -6.13
CA ILE A 123 4.84 1.43 -5.95
C ILE A 123 4.02 1.53 -4.66
N LEU A 124 3.11 0.57 -4.41
CA LEU A 124 2.32 0.56 -3.19
C LEU A 124 3.18 0.39 -1.94
N GLY A 125 4.18 -0.50 -1.98
CA GLY A 125 5.16 -0.65 -0.89
C GLY A 125 5.93 0.63 -0.61
N CYS A 126 6.39 1.32 -1.65
CA CYS A 126 7.08 2.62 -1.53
C CYS A 126 6.20 3.71 -0.89
N PHE A 127 4.92 3.80 -1.28
CA PHE A 127 3.94 4.70 -0.63
C PHE A 127 3.70 4.36 0.85
N GLN A 128 3.78 3.09 1.21
CA GLN A 128 3.60 2.63 2.59
C GLN A 128 4.89 2.71 3.43
N GLY A 129 6.03 3.06 2.81
CA GLY A 129 7.34 3.06 3.46
C GLY A 129 7.83 1.67 3.85
N VAL A 130 7.35 0.62 3.17
CA VAL A 130 7.78 -0.77 3.33
C VAL A 130 8.54 -1.17 2.07
N GLU A 131 9.86 -0.95 2.11
CA GLU A 131 10.82 -1.25 1.05
C GLU A 131 11.59 -2.52 1.37
#